data_AF-A0A1U7PNS8-F1
#
_entry.id   AF-A0A1U7PNS8-F1
#
_cell.length_a   1.000
_cell.length_b   1.000
_cell.length_c   1.000
_cell.angle_alpha   90.00
_cell.angle_beta   90.00
_cell.angle_gamma   90.00
#
_symmetry.space_group_name_H-M   'P 1'
#
loop_
_entity.id
_entity.type
_entity.pdbx_description
1 polymer ?
#
loop_
_entity_poly.entity_id
_entity_poly.type
_entity_poly.pdbx_seq_one_letter_code
_entity_poly.pdbx_strand_id
1 'polypeptide(L)'
;MLFISVVGFLAIAGALIYLAVFGIMKLNNPARKLSKKKFYPLLIGGFLAFVFGLSWQSGAKADLEEAMESNSVLEAENVKLKGEVNALSEEGEAASKEIETLTARVDELETESAEVEKKEAELKETEQTYKTGKKEMEQKIADLEKEKTSLESKVTQLEGQVASASSKQTAKTAASSGSGQAASSSGKASSAGSKQTASSGSGQSASSASSKQTVASGGGGENFANCTELTAVYPNGVPSSHAAYQPKMDRDKDGWACER
;
A
#
# COMPACT_ATOMS: atom_id res chain seq x y z
N MET A 1 64.37 30.50 -16.35
CA MET A 1 65.04 30.27 -15.05
C MET A 1 66.15 29.24 -15.13
N LEU A 2 65.90 28.04 -15.69
CA LEU A 2 66.96 27.04 -15.97
C LEU A 2 68.14 27.62 -16.78
N PHE A 3 67.84 28.45 -17.78
CA PHE A 3 68.85 29.15 -18.58
C PHE A 3 69.77 30.07 -17.75
N ILE A 4 69.24 30.76 -16.73
CA ILE A 4 70.03 31.67 -15.87
C ILE A 4 70.95 30.86 -14.94
N SER A 5 70.45 29.74 -14.40
CA SER A 5 71.27 28.82 -13.60
C SER A 5 72.37 28.16 -14.45
N VAL A 6 72.06 27.74 -15.68
CA VAL A 6 73.04 27.15 -16.62
C VAL A 6 74.11 28.17 -17.02
N VAL A 7 73.72 29.42 -17.33
CA VAL A 7 74.67 30.50 -17.64
C VAL A 7 75.54 30.84 -16.43
N GLY A 8 74.97 30.87 -15.21
CA GLY A 8 75.72 31.06 -13.97
C GLY A 8 76.74 29.95 -13.72
N PHE A 9 76.34 28.68 -13.90
CA PHE A 9 77.23 27.52 -13.78
C PHE A 9 78.37 27.56 -14.80
N LEU A 10 78.07 27.87 -16.07
CA LEU A 10 79.09 28.01 -17.11
C LEU A 10 80.07 29.15 -16.83
N ALA A 11 79.61 30.27 -16.26
CA ALA A 11 80.48 31.37 -15.85
C ALA A 11 81.43 30.98 -14.70
N ILE A 12 80.94 30.21 -13.72
CA ILE A 12 81.78 29.66 -12.64
C ILE A 12 82.80 28.67 -13.20
N ALA A 13 82.37 27.74 -14.06
CA ALA A 13 83.26 26.77 -14.72
C ALA A 13 84.34 27.48 -15.54
N GLY A 14 83.97 28.52 -16.30
CA GLY A 14 84.91 29.37 -17.02
C GLY A 14 85.92 30.08 -16.10
N ALA A 15 85.48 30.56 -14.93
CA ALA A 15 86.36 31.16 -13.94
C ALA A 15 87.37 30.14 -13.36
N LEU A 16 86.93 28.91 -13.09
CA LEU A 16 87.79 27.82 -12.57
C LEU A 16 88.81 27.35 -13.62
N ILE A 17 88.37 27.20 -14.87
CA ILE A 17 89.26 26.87 -15.99
C ILE A 17 90.31 27.98 -16.17
N TYR A 18 89.90 29.25 -16.09
CA TYR A 18 90.82 30.39 -16.12
C TYR A 18 91.86 30.33 -14.98
N LEU A 19 91.44 29.94 -13.77
CA LEU A 19 92.34 29.75 -12.63
C LEU A 19 93.33 28.59 -12.84
N ALA A 20 92.87 27.46 -13.39
CA ALA A 20 93.70 26.30 -13.67
C ALA A 20 94.77 26.62 -14.72
N VAL A 21 94.39 27.27 -15.83
CA VAL A 21 95.33 27.75 -16.86
C VAL A 21 96.33 28.75 -16.26
N PHE A 22 95.86 29.69 -15.44
CA PHE A 22 96.73 30.63 -14.74
C PHE A 22 97.71 29.91 -13.79
N GLY A 23 97.28 28.88 -13.07
CA GLY A 23 98.11 28.06 -12.17
C GLY A 23 99.21 27.30 -12.91
N ILE A 24 98.86 26.63 -14.02
CA ILE A 24 99.83 25.96 -14.90
C ILE A 24 100.84 26.97 -15.46
N MET A 25 100.37 28.13 -15.90
CA MET A 25 101.25 29.19 -16.41
C MET A 25 102.14 29.82 -15.32
N LYS A 26 101.69 29.82 -14.06
CA LYS A 26 102.46 30.35 -12.91
C LYS A 26 103.56 29.40 -12.46
N LEU A 27 103.38 28.09 -12.61
CA LEU A 27 104.43 27.09 -12.40
C LEU A 27 105.61 27.27 -13.36
N ASN A 28 105.32 27.72 -14.58
CA ASN A 28 106.35 27.97 -15.61
C ASN A 28 106.88 29.42 -15.62
N ASN A 29 106.16 30.38 -15.03
CA ASN A 29 106.55 31.80 -15.00
C ASN A 29 106.07 32.49 -13.70
N PRO A 30 106.93 32.61 -12.67
CA PRO A 30 106.52 33.05 -11.34
C PRO A 30 106.14 34.54 -11.25
N ALA A 31 106.50 35.35 -12.27
CA ALA A 31 106.22 36.79 -12.29
C ALA A 31 104.78 37.16 -12.71
N ARG A 32 103.96 36.21 -13.20
CA ARG A 32 102.60 36.52 -13.69
C ARG A 32 101.62 36.75 -12.53
N LYS A 33 100.87 37.86 -12.59
CA LYS A 33 99.83 38.24 -11.61
C LYS A 33 98.43 37.95 -12.16
N LEU A 34 97.53 37.47 -11.29
CA LEU A 34 96.15 37.17 -11.65
C LEU A 34 95.39 38.48 -11.96
N SER A 35 94.61 38.49 -13.04
CA SER A 35 93.76 39.64 -13.36
C SER A 35 92.50 39.65 -12.49
N LYS A 36 92.62 40.25 -11.31
CA LYS A 36 91.51 40.38 -10.34
C LYS A 36 90.28 41.06 -10.95
N LYS A 37 90.49 41.98 -11.90
CA LYS A 37 89.43 42.73 -12.59
C LYS A 37 88.54 41.88 -13.50
N LYS A 38 89.01 40.70 -13.93
CA LYS A 38 88.24 39.80 -14.80
C LYS A 38 87.73 38.57 -14.04
N PHE A 39 88.56 38.05 -13.12
CA PHE A 39 88.25 36.83 -12.40
C PHE A 39 87.13 37.00 -11.37
N TYR A 40 87.24 37.98 -10.46
CA TYR A 40 86.24 38.16 -9.39
C TYR A 40 84.84 38.54 -9.88
N PRO A 41 84.63 39.45 -10.87
CA PRO A 41 83.27 39.72 -11.34
C PRO A 41 82.65 38.53 -12.08
N LEU A 42 83.44 37.72 -12.79
CA LEU A 42 82.96 36.50 -13.46
C LEU A 42 82.54 35.42 -12.44
N LEU A 43 83.37 35.22 -11.41
CA LEU A 43 83.12 34.23 -10.36
C LEU A 43 81.95 34.64 -9.45
N ILE A 44 81.98 35.87 -8.94
CA ILE A 44 80.95 36.40 -8.02
C ILE A 44 79.63 36.58 -8.78
N GLY A 45 79.68 37.11 -10.01
CA GLY A 45 78.50 37.24 -10.87
C GLY A 45 77.91 35.88 -11.25
N GLY A 46 78.75 34.90 -11.59
CA GLY A 46 78.32 33.53 -11.86
C GLY A 46 77.70 32.85 -10.63
N PHE A 47 78.32 33.01 -9.46
CA PHE A 47 77.80 32.47 -8.20
C PHE A 47 76.48 33.10 -7.79
N LEU A 48 76.35 34.43 -7.86
CA LEU A 48 75.09 35.11 -7.58
C LEU A 48 73.98 34.69 -8.55
N ALA A 49 74.27 34.62 -9.86
CA ALA A 49 73.30 34.16 -10.86
C ALA A 49 72.90 32.69 -10.66
N PHE A 50 73.84 31.83 -10.26
CA PHE A 50 73.59 30.44 -9.94
C PHE A 50 72.72 30.28 -8.70
N VAL A 51 73.05 30.97 -7.60
CA VAL A 51 72.29 30.94 -6.34
C VAL A 51 70.88 31.52 -6.53
N PHE A 52 70.74 32.68 -7.18
CA PHE A 52 69.42 33.23 -7.50
C PHE A 52 68.62 32.32 -8.44
N GLY A 53 69.28 31.68 -9.40
CA GLY A 53 68.65 30.71 -10.31
C GLY A 53 68.18 29.43 -9.62
N LEU A 54 68.83 29.03 -8.52
CA LEU A 54 68.43 27.87 -7.71
C LEU A 54 67.31 28.21 -6.72
N SER A 55 67.34 29.38 -6.08
CA SER A 55 66.35 29.76 -5.06
C SER A 55 64.91 29.86 -5.57
N TRP A 56 64.68 30.15 -6.84
CA TRP A 56 63.33 30.25 -7.42
C TRP A 56 62.78 28.90 -7.95
N GLN A 57 63.66 27.93 -8.19
CA GLN A 57 63.31 26.67 -8.86
C GLN A 57 62.67 25.66 -7.90
N SER A 58 62.93 25.78 -6.58
CA SER A 58 62.54 24.78 -5.60
C SER A 58 61.14 24.99 -5.01
N GLY A 59 60.72 26.24 -4.78
CA GLY A 59 59.39 26.53 -4.22
C GLY A 59 58.27 26.44 -5.27
N ALA A 60 58.44 27.11 -6.41
CA ALA A 60 57.39 27.25 -7.43
C ALA A 60 57.00 25.93 -8.15
N LYS A 61 57.80 24.86 -8.03
CA LYS A 61 57.46 23.55 -8.60
C LYS A 61 56.61 22.71 -7.66
N ALA A 62 56.92 22.72 -6.36
CA ALA A 62 56.14 22.02 -5.36
C ALA A 62 54.72 22.61 -5.28
N ASP A 63 54.61 23.95 -5.28
CA ASP A 63 53.33 24.65 -5.26
C ASP A 63 52.47 24.36 -6.51
N LEU A 64 53.11 24.14 -7.67
CA LEU A 64 52.41 23.84 -8.92
C LEU A 64 51.89 22.39 -8.95
N GLU A 65 52.64 21.45 -8.40
CA GLU A 65 52.25 20.04 -8.31
C GLU A 65 51.12 19.86 -7.29
N GLU A 66 51.21 20.50 -6.12
CA GLU A 66 50.14 20.56 -5.11
C GLU A 66 48.87 21.25 -5.66
N ALA A 67 49.02 22.32 -6.45
CA ALA A 67 47.90 22.97 -7.13
C ALA A 67 47.25 22.09 -8.21
N MET A 68 48.00 21.23 -8.89
CA MET A 68 47.43 20.29 -9.86
C MET A 68 46.71 19.13 -9.17
N GLU A 69 47.27 18.60 -8.09
CA GLU A 69 46.64 17.53 -7.32
C GLU A 69 45.32 18.00 -6.68
N SER A 70 45.32 19.18 -6.04
CA SER A 70 44.10 19.78 -5.48
C SER A 70 43.03 20.06 -6.53
N ASN A 71 43.38 20.56 -7.72
CA ASN A 71 42.41 20.74 -8.81
C ASN A 71 41.83 19.40 -9.29
N SER A 72 42.64 18.34 -9.36
CA SER A 72 42.14 17.01 -9.74
C SER A 72 41.15 16.43 -8.72
N VAL A 73 41.41 16.65 -7.42
CA VAL A 73 40.51 16.25 -6.34
C VAL A 73 39.22 17.06 -6.39
N LEU A 74 39.32 18.38 -6.61
CA LEU A 74 38.17 19.26 -6.79
C LEU A 74 37.31 18.85 -7.99
N GLU A 75 37.90 18.45 -9.11
CA GLU A 75 37.15 17.94 -10.26
C GLU A 75 36.41 16.64 -9.92
N ALA A 76 37.04 15.72 -9.20
CA ALA A 76 36.41 14.48 -8.76
C ALA A 76 35.24 14.73 -7.80
N GLU A 77 35.41 15.64 -6.84
CA GLU A 77 34.32 16.05 -5.93
C GLU A 77 33.18 16.73 -6.69
N ASN A 78 33.46 17.61 -7.64
CA ASN A 78 32.42 18.24 -8.46
C ASN A 78 31.61 17.21 -9.27
N VAL A 79 32.27 16.20 -9.83
CA VAL A 79 31.57 15.10 -10.53
C VAL A 79 30.69 14.31 -9.56
N LYS A 80 31.21 14.00 -8.37
CA LYS A 80 30.44 13.30 -7.33
C LYS A 80 29.24 14.10 -6.86
N LEU A 81 29.43 15.37 -6.50
CA LEU A 81 28.36 16.27 -6.07
C LEU A 81 27.31 16.43 -7.16
N LYS A 82 27.71 16.55 -8.43
CA LYS A 82 26.78 16.62 -9.54
C LYS A 82 25.96 15.34 -9.69
N GLY A 83 26.56 14.18 -9.45
CA GLY A 83 25.86 12.90 -9.38
C GLY A 83 24.82 12.86 -8.26
N GLU A 84 25.22 13.27 -7.05
CA GLU A 84 24.31 13.33 -5.88
C GLU A 84 23.15 14.31 -6.10
N VAL A 85 23.41 15.49 -6.70
CA VAL A 85 22.37 16.47 -7.03
C VAL A 85 21.37 15.91 -8.04
N ASN A 86 21.84 15.22 -9.07
CA ASN A 86 20.95 14.60 -10.05
C ASN A 86 20.11 13.48 -9.40
N ALA A 87 20.72 12.62 -8.59
CA ALA A 87 20.01 11.55 -7.89
C ALA A 87 18.94 12.12 -6.93
N LEU A 88 19.27 13.15 -6.16
CA LEU A 88 18.31 13.84 -5.28
C LEU A 88 17.19 14.53 -6.07
N SER A 89 17.51 15.07 -7.24
CA SER A 89 16.49 15.66 -8.13
C SER A 89 15.51 14.60 -8.63
N GLU A 90 16.00 13.43 -9.05
CA GLU A 90 15.16 12.31 -9.48
C GLU A 90 14.29 11.77 -8.33
N GLU A 91 14.85 11.64 -7.12
CA GLU A 91 14.10 11.24 -5.92
C GLU A 91 13.03 12.29 -5.56
N GLY A 92 13.34 13.58 -5.68
CA GLY A 92 12.38 14.66 -5.47
C GLY A 92 11.21 14.63 -6.47
N GLU A 93 11.48 14.36 -7.75
CA GLU A 93 10.42 14.21 -8.76
C GLU A 93 9.55 12.96 -8.51
N ALA A 94 10.17 11.85 -8.10
CA ALA A 94 9.44 10.63 -7.76
C ALA A 94 8.52 10.85 -6.55
N ALA A 95 9.04 11.46 -5.48
CA ALA A 95 8.25 11.80 -4.30
C ALA A 95 7.10 12.77 -4.63
N SER A 96 7.34 13.75 -5.51
CA SER A 96 6.29 14.67 -5.97
C SER A 96 5.15 13.95 -6.68
N LYS A 97 5.44 12.96 -7.53
CA LYS A 97 4.42 12.14 -8.22
C LYS A 97 3.63 11.25 -7.24
N GLU A 98 4.32 10.71 -6.23
CA GLU A 98 3.67 9.91 -5.19
C GLU A 98 2.70 10.77 -4.36
N ILE A 99 3.09 11.99 -4.00
CA ILE A 99 2.22 12.96 -3.31
C ILE A 99 0.98 13.29 -4.15
N GLU A 100 1.15 13.55 -5.44
CA GLU A 100 0.03 13.83 -6.35
C GLU A 100 -0.94 12.65 -6.43
N THR A 101 -0.41 11.42 -6.55
CA THR A 101 -1.20 10.19 -6.59
C THR A 101 -1.94 9.95 -5.28
N LEU A 102 -1.28 10.14 -4.13
CA LEU A 102 -1.90 9.99 -2.82
C LEU A 102 -2.97 11.05 -2.58
N THR A 103 -2.77 12.28 -3.03
CA THR A 103 -3.76 13.35 -2.92
C THR A 103 -5.02 12.99 -3.71
N ALA A 104 -4.88 12.52 -4.96
CA ALA A 104 -6.02 12.07 -5.76
C ALA A 104 -6.80 10.90 -5.10
N ARG A 105 -6.09 9.96 -4.47
CA ARG A 105 -6.72 8.86 -3.72
C ARG A 105 -7.45 9.33 -2.47
N VAL A 106 -6.94 10.35 -1.79
CA VAL A 106 -7.64 10.95 -0.64
C VAL A 106 -8.93 11.62 -1.09
N ASP A 107 -8.90 12.40 -2.17
CA ASP A 107 -10.09 13.04 -2.73
C ASP A 107 -11.14 12.00 -3.15
N GLU A 108 -10.71 10.91 -3.81
CA GLU A 108 -11.60 9.80 -4.19
C GLU A 108 -12.23 9.13 -2.96
N LEU A 109 -11.44 8.80 -1.94
CA LEU A 109 -11.94 8.21 -0.70
C LEU A 109 -12.90 9.13 0.06
N GLU A 110 -12.67 10.45 0.05
CA GLU A 110 -13.61 11.41 0.63
C GLU A 110 -14.96 11.38 -0.09
N THR A 111 -14.96 11.29 -1.43
CA THR A 111 -16.20 11.16 -2.20
C THR A 111 -16.93 9.84 -1.95
N GLU A 112 -16.20 8.72 -1.86
CA GLU A 112 -16.79 7.42 -1.54
C GLU A 112 -17.36 7.40 -0.11
N SER A 113 -16.67 7.99 0.86
CA SER A 113 -17.15 8.10 2.23
C SER A 113 -18.47 8.89 2.29
N ALA A 114 -18.57 10.01 1.57
CA ALA A 114 -19.80 10.80 1.51
C ALA A 114 -20.96 10.01 0.86
N GLU A 115 -20.68 9.22 -0.18
CA GLU A 115 -21.69 8.32 -0.77
C GLU A 115 -22.16 7.23 0.20
N VAL A 116 -21.24 6.65 0.97
CA VAL A 116 -21.56 5.61 1.96
C VAL A 116 -22.45 6.18 3.06
N GLU A 117 -22.14 7.37 3.57
CA GLU A 117 -22.99 8.05 4.58
C GLU A 117 -24.41 8.31 4.04
N LYS A 118 -24.54 8.73 2.77
CA LYS A 118 -25.85 8.90 2.13
C LYS A 118 -26.61 7.57 2.04
N LYS A 119 -25.94 6.50 1.60
CA LYS A 119 -26.54 5.15 1.52
C LYS A 119 -26.96 4.65 2.90
N GLU A 120 -26.19 4.93 3.96
CA GLU A 120 -26.55 4.56 5.33
C GLU A 120 -27.83 5.29 5.81
N ALA A 121 -27.95 6.59 5.48
CA ALA A 121 -29.15 7.36 5.78
C ALA A 121 -30.40 6.82 5.05
N GLU A 122 -30.28 6.51 3.75
CA GLU A 122 -31.35 5.91 2.95
C GLU A 122 -31.77 4.52 3.48
N LEU A 123 -30.80 3.69 3.88
CA LEU A 123 -31.08 2.37 4.46
C LEU A 123 -31.84 2.49 5.77
N LYS A 124 -31.49 3.47 6.60
CA LYS A 124 -32.13 3.73 7.88
C LYS A 124 -33.56 4.21 7.73
N GLU A 125 -33.83 5.07 6.76
CA GLU A 125 -35.20 5.50 6.40
C GLU A 125 -36.03 4.31 5.91
N THR A 126 -35.43 3.47 5.05
CA THR A 126 -36.05 2.25 4.54
C THR A 126 -36.40 1.28 5.69
N GLU A 127 -35.49 1.09 6.65
CA GLU A 127 -35.71 0.24 7.83
C GLU A 127 -36.87 0.75 8.69
N GLN A 128 -36.98 2.07 8.90
CA GLN A 128 -38.12 2.66 9.63
C GLN A 128 -39.45 2.46 8.90
N THR A 129 -39.43 2.58 7.58
CA THR A 129 -40.62 2.37 6.74
C THR A 129 -41.11 0.92 6.86
N TYR A 130 -40.20 -0.05 6.74
CA TYR A 130 -40.53 -1.48 6.93
C TYR A 130 -41.01 -1.78 8.35
N LYS A 131 -40.40 -1.19 9.38
CA LYS A 131 -40.84 -1.35 10.77
C LYS A 131 -42.26 -0.83 10.98
N THR A 132 -42.60 0.30 10.39
CA THR A 132 -43.95 0.89 10.48
C THR A 132 -44.97 0.02 9.75
N GLY A 133 -44.68 -0.37 8.51
CA GLY A 133 -45.54 -1.28 7.74
C GLY A 133 -45.76 -2.63 8.43
N LYS A 134 -44.74 -3.19 9.09
CA LYS A 134 -44.89 -4.42 9.88
C LYS A 134 -45.90 -4.26 11.02
N LYS A 135 -45.84 -3.14 11.76
CA LYS A 135 -46.80 -2.85 12.84
C LYS A 135 -48.23 -2.70 12.32
N GLU A 136 -48.41 -2.01 11.18
CA GLU A 136 -49.73 -1.88 10.56
C GLU A 136 -50.29 -3.23 10.11
N MET A 137 -49.45 -4.10 9.54
CA MET A 137 -49.87 -5.45 9.13
C MET A 137 -50.21 -6.31 10.35
N GLU A 138 -49.45 -6.23 11.44
CA GLU A 138 -49.77 -6.89 12.70
C GLU A 138 -51.12 -6.43 13.27
N GLN A 139 -51.42 -5.13 13.23
CA GLN A 139 -52.72 -4.59 13.64
C GLN A 139 -53.87 -5.12 12.77
N LYS A 140 -53.70 -5.10 11.44
CA LYS A 140 -54.71 -5.64 10.50
C LYS A 140 -54.98 -7.12 10.75
N ILE A 141 -53.95 -7.92 11.03
CA ILE A 141 -54.11 -9.34 11.38
C ILE A 141 -54.95 -9.47 12.65
N ALA A 142 -54.63 -8.71 13.70
CA ALA A 142 -55.38 -8.76 14.96
C ALA A 142 -56.85 -8.36 14.80
N ASP A 143 -57.16 -7.37 13.97
CA ASP A 143 -58.54 -6.95 13.72
C ASP A 143 -59.32 -7.96 12.87
N LEU A 144 -58.68 -8.56 11.86
CA LEU A 144 -59.27 -9.66 11.09
C LEU A 144 -59.54 -10.90 11.95
N GLU A 145 -58.68 -11.20 12.92
CA GLU A 145 -58.92 -12.30 13.87
C GLU A 145 -60.13 -12.02 14.78
N LYS A 146 -60.32 -10.78 15.24
CA LYS A 146 -61.52 -10.38 15.99
C LYS A 146 -62.78 -10.47 15.14
N GLU A 147 -62.74 -10.01 13.88
CA GLU A 147 -63.89 -10.16 12.98
C GLU A 147 -64.24 -11.63 12.72
N LYS A 148 -63.22 -12.47 12.48
CA LYS A 148 -63.41 -13.91 12.26
C LYS A 148 -64.11 -14.58 13.44
N THR A 149 -63.65 -14.33 14.66
CA THR A 149 -64.26 -14.89 15.89
C THR A 149 -65.69 -14.37 16.13
N SER A 150 -65.96 -13.11 15.80
CA SER A 150 -67.31 -12.52 15.83
C SER A 150 -68.25 -13.18 14.82
N LEU A 151 -67.77 -13.40 13.59
CA LEU A 151 -68.51 -14.09 12.54
C LEU A 151 -68.79 -15.56 12.91
N GLU A 152 -67.80 -16.29 13.44
CA GLU A 152 -67.98 -17.66 13.94
C GLU A 152 -69.04 -17.74 15.05
N SER A 153 -69.07 -16.76 15.95
CA SER A 153 -70.09 -16.65 17.00
C SER A 153 -71.49 -16.40 16.41
N LYS A 154 -71.60 -15.57 15.37
CA LYS A 154 -72.87 -15.34 14.67
C LYS A 154 -73.35 -16.58 13.91
N VAL A 155 -72.44 -17.31 13.25
CA VAL A 155 -72.77 -18.55 12.55
C VAL A 155 -73.33 -19.58 13.52
N THR A 156 -72.65 -19.84 14.64
CA THR A 156 -73.13 -20.78 15.67
C THR A 156 -74.47 -20.37 16.26
N GLN A 157 -74.71 -19.06 16.47
CA GLN A 157 -76.00 -18.55 16.93
C GLN A 157 -77.11 -18.79 15.90
N LEU A 158 -76.86 -18.49 14.62
CA LEU A 158 -77.82 -18.70 13.54
C LEU A 158 -78.12 -20.19 13.33
N GLU A 159 -77.12 -21.07 13.38
CA GLU A 159 -77.30 -22.52 13.32
C GLU A 159 -78.22 -23.01 14.46
N GLY A 160 -78.00 -22.51 15.69
CA GLY A 160 -78.87 -22.80 16.83
C GLY A 160 -80.31 -22.33 16.62
N GLN A 161 -80.50 -21.14 16.02
CA GLN A 161 -81.82 -20.64 15.66
C GLN A 161 -82.48 -21.47 14.56
N VAL A 162 -81.75 -21.90 13.54
CA VAL A 162 -82.26 -22.77 12.47
C VAL A 162 -82.69 -24.12 13.05
N ALA A 163 -81.89 -24.75 13.91
CA ALA A 163 -82.28 -25.99 14.61
C ALA A 163 -83.55 -25.81 15.48
N SER A 164 -83.66 -24.65 16.14
CA SER A 164 -84.83 -24.28 16.95
C SER A 164 -86.09 -24.00 16.09
N ALA A 165 -85.91 -23.45 14.90
CA ALA A 165 -87.00 -23.19 13.95
C ALA A 165 -87.46 -24.47 13.24
N SER A 166 -86.53 -25.37 12.88
CA SER A 166 -86.84 -26.69 12.32
C SER A 166 -87.58 -27.58 13.32
N SER A 167 -87.22 -27.56 14.61
CA SER A 167 -87.97 -28.28 15.66
C SER A 167 -89.36 -27.68 15.91
N LYS A 168 -89.54 -26.36 15.70
CA LYS A 168 -90.86 -25.70 15.70
C LYS A 168 -91.71 -26.06 14.47
N GLN A 169 -91.10 -26.36 13.32
CA GLN A 169 -91.81 -26.92 12.16
C GLN A 169 -92.23 -28.37 12.39
N THR A 170 -91.39 -29.20 13.02
CA THR A 170 -91.78 -30.59 13.39
C THR A 170 -92.90 -30.64 14.44
N ALA A 171 -92.98 -29.66 15.34
CA ALA A 171 -94.11 -29.51 16.27
C ALA A 171 -95.41 -29.00 15.60
N LYS A 172 -95.35 -28.42 14.38
CA LYS A 172 -96.52 -28.01 13.61
C LYS A 172 -97.00 -29.06 12.59
N THR A 173 -96.15 -30.05 12.24
CA THR A 173 -96.55 -31.22 11.44
C THR A 173 -96.81 -32.50 12.26
N ALA A 174 -96.65 -32.47 13.58
CA ALA A 174 -97.04 -33.57 14.47
C ALA A 174 -98.50 -33.50 14.99
N ALA A 175 -99.37 -32.71 14.34
CA ALA A 175 -100.83 -32.69 14.57
C ALA A 175 -101.64 -33.24 13.38
N SER A 176 -100.99 -33.80 12.35
CA SER A 176 -101.68 -34.52 11.27
C SER A 176 -100.82 -35.69 10.79
N SER A 177 -101.32 -36.90 11.04
CA SER A 177 -100.98 -38.18 10.36
C SER A 177 -99.49 -38.59 10.39
N GLY A 178 -99.06 -39.67 11.03
CA GLY A 178 -99.67 -41.01 11.07
C GLY A 178 -98.96 -41.93 10.06
N SER A 179 -98.25 -42.93 10.60
CA SER A 179 -97.75 -44.17 9.96
C SER A 179 -96.38 -44.16 9.25
N GLY A 180 -95.60 -45.22 9.55
CA GLY A 180 -94.67 -45.84 8.60
C GLY A 180 -93.20 -45.93 9.04
N GLN A 181 -92.83 -47.12 9.56
CA GLN A 181 -91.59 -47.90 9.37
C GLN A 181 -90.35 -47.21 8.77
N ALA A 182 -89.09 -47.58 9.02
CA ALA A 182 -88.37 -48.51 9.89
C ALA A 182 -86.92 -48.50 9.35
N ALA A 183 -85.96 -48.83 10.22
CA ALA A 183 -84.67 -49.49 9.91
C ALA A 183 -83.72 -48.79 8.91
N SER A 184 -82.52 -48.42 9.36
CA SER A 184 -81.24 -49.12 9.08
C SER A 184 -80.35 -48.15 8.29
N SER A 185 -79.03 -48.04 8.43
CA SER A 185 -77.98 -48.85 9.05
C SER A 185 -76.69 -48.02 9.07
N SER A 186 -75.73 -48.42 9.94
CA SER A 186 -74.26 -48.42 9.70
C SER A 186 -73.59 -47.11 9.25
N GLY A 187 -72.57 -46.54 9.90
CA GLY A 187 -71.39 -47.08 10.59
C GLY A 187 -70.30 -46.04 10.33
N LYS A 188 -69.86 -45.28 11.34
CA LYS A 188 -68.65 -45.45 12.14
C LYS A 188 -67.34 -45.57 11.33
N ALA A 189 -66.47 -44.56 11.55
CA ALA A 189 -65.00 -44.61 11.55
C ALA A 189 -64.31 -44.85 10.19
N SER A 190 -63.13 -44.32 9.86
CA SER A 190 -62.15 -43.43 10.48
C SER A 190 -61.04 -43.21 9.44
N SER A 191 -60.17 -42.22 9.69
CA SER A 191 -58.77 -42.14 9.22
C SER A 191 -58.57 -41.81 7.73
N ALA A 192 -57.47 -41.22 7.28
CA ALA A 192 -56.40 -40.41 7.85
C ALA A 192 -55.49 -40.10 6.65
N GLY A 193 -54.87 -38.91 6.66
CA GLY A 193 -53.73 -38.57 5.82
C GLY A 193 -54.07 -38.27 4.35
N SER A 194 -53.29 -37.51 3.61
CA SER A 194 -52.07 -36.76 3.87
C SER A 194 -51.76 -36.06 2.55
N LYS A 195 -51.26 -34.82 2.59
CA LYS A 195 -50.28 -34.24 1.65
C LYS A 195 -50.67 -34.16 0.15
N GLN A 196 -50.20 -33.23 -0.67
CA GLN A 196 -49.52 -31.94 -0.57
C GLN A 196 -49.56 -31.39 -2.02
N THR A 197 -49.77 -30.08 -2.15
CA THR A 197 -49.14 -29.16 -3.11
C THR A 197 -48.78 -29.64 -4.52
N ALA A 198 -49.40 -28.98 -5.52
CA ALA A 198 -48.77 -28.66 -6.79
C ALA A 198 -48.59 -27.13 -6.87
N SER A 199 -47.35 -26.67 -6.79
CA SER A 199 -46.95 -25.32 -7.17
C SER A 199 -45.82 -25.44 -8.18
N SER A 200 -46.18 -25.22 -9.43
CA SER A 200 -45.31 -24.93 -10.56
C SER A 200 -44.48 -23.69 -10.29
N GLY A 201 -43.17 -23.80 -10.51
CA GLY A 201 -42.21 -22.72 -10.37
C GLY A 201 -42.00 -21.91 -11.64
N SER A 202 -41.29 -20.81 -11.43
CA SER A 202 -40.32 -20.12 -12.31
C SER A 202 -39.91 -18.86 -11.52
N GLY A 203 -38.68 -18.37 -11.48
CA GLY A 203 -37.42 -18.72 -12.15
C GLY A 203 -36.52 -17.50 -11.99
N GLN A 204 -35.22 -17.74 -11.74
CA GLN A 204 -34.07 -16.82 -11.90
C GLN A 204 -34.01 -15.59 -10.97
N SER A 205 -32.85 -15.04 -10.57
CA SER A 205 -31.42 -15.36 -10.66
C SER A 205 -30.69 -14.24 -9.90
N ALA A 206 -29.57 -14.56 -9.25
CA ALA A 206 -28.49 -13.65 -8.80
C ALA A 206 -28.91 -12.51 -7.83
N SER A 207 -28.14 -12.06 -6.84
CA SER A 207 -26.70 -12.03 -6.65
C SER A 207 -26.43 -11.64 -5.18
N SER A 208 -25.23 -11.96 -4.70
CA SER A 208 -24.52 -11.23 -3.64
C SER A 208 -25.17 -11.16 -2.26
N ALA A 209 -25.13 -12.28 -1.53
CA ALA A 209 -25.30 -12.27 -0.08
C ALA A 209 -23.92 -12.38 0.59
N SER A 210 -23.42 -11.22 1.02
CA SER A 210 -22.34 -11.07 2.00
C SER A 210 -22.70 -11.87 3.25
N SER A 211 -22.15 -13.06 3.36
CA SER A 211 -22.22 -13.88 4.56
C SER A 211 -21.27 -13.28 5.58
N LYS A 212 -21.84 -12.44 6.44
CA LYS A 212 -21.30 -12.06 7.75
C LYS A 212 -21.14 -13.33 8.57
N GLN A 213 -20.00 -14.01 8.39
CA GLN A 213 -19.64 -15.17 9.16
C GLN A 213 -18.88 -14.68 10.40
N THR A 214 -19.59 -14.73 11.52
CA THR A 214 -19.03 -14.66 12.87
C THR A 214 -17.91 -15.70 13.00
N VAL A 215 -16.66 -15.27 12.97
CA VAL A 215 -15.52 -16.09 13.38
C VAL A 215 -15.11 -15.68 14.78
N ALA A 216 -15.23 -16.66 15.67
CA ALA A 216 -14.75 -16.60 17.02
C ALA A 216 -13.29 -16.15 17.03
N SER A 217 -13.01 -15.18 17.90
CA SER A 217 -11.69 -14.85 18.38
C SER A 217 -11.04 -16.10 18.98
N GLY A 218 -10.28 -16.82 18.16
CA GLY A 218 -9.37 -17.89 18.54
C GLY A 218 -7.95 -17.40 18.38
N GLY A 219 -7.48 -16.61 19.34
CA GLY A 219 -6.12 -16.04 19.38
C GLY A 219 -5.05 -17.10 19.65
N GLY A 220 -4.74 -17.93 18.65
CA GLY A 220 -3.56 -18.78 18.62
C GLY A 220 -2.86 -18.61 17.27
N GLY A 221 -1.59 -18.20 17.27
CA GLY A 221 -0.80 -18.07 16.05
C GLY A 221 -0.50 -19.45 15.45
N GLU A 222 -1.40 -19.93 14.59
CA GLU A 222 -1.22 -21.16 13.85
C GLU A 222 -0.36 -20.90 12.61
N ASN A 223 0.86 -21.44 12.60
CA ASN A 223 1.81 -21.28 11.51
C ASN A 223 1.77 -22.50 10.58
N PHE A 224 1.07 -22.37 9.46
CA PHE A 224 0.95 -23.41 8.43
C PHE A 224 2.20 -23.51 7.55
N ALA A 225 2.58 -24.71 7.10
CA ALA A 225 3.78 -24.88 6.27
C ALA A 225 3.55 -24.42 4.81
N ASN A 226 2.34 -24.60 4.29
CA ASN A 226 1.95 -24.32 2.91
C ASN A 226 0.45 -24.01 2.79
N CYS A 227 0.02 -23.56 1.60
CA CYS A 227 -1.37 -23.20 1.35
C CYS A 227 -2.35 -24.37 1.41
N THR A 228 -1.91 -25.60 1.20
CA THR A 228 -2.77 -26.79 1.31
C THR A 228 -3.22 -27.04 2.75
N GLU A 229 -2.32 -26.87 3.72
CA GLU A 229 -2.67 -26.99 5.14
C GLU A 229 -3.55 -25.83 5.60
N LEU A 230 -3.21 -24.60 5.17
CA LEU A 230 -3.99 -23.42 5.53
C LEU A 230 -5.41 -23.50 4.97
N THR A 231 -5.57 -23.89 3.71
CA THR A 231 -6.91 -23.97 3.07
C THR A 231 -7.75 -25.16 3.54
N ALA A 232 -7.16 -26.16 4.20
CA ALA A 232 -7.92 -27.20 4.88
C ALA A 232 -8.71 -26.64 6.08
N VAL A 233 -8.17 -25.61 6.75
CA VAL A 233 -8.81 -24.93 7.89
C VAL A 233 -9.56 -23.67 7.44
N TYR A 234 -9.00 -22.92 6.48
CA TYR A 234 -9.51 -21.68 5.92
C TYR A 234 -9.70 -21.80 4.39
N PRO A 235 -10.81 -22.40 3.91
CA PRO A 235 -11.00 -22.73 2.49
C PRO A 235 -10.90 -21.57 1.50
N ASN A 236 -11.10 -20.34 2.00
CA ASN A 236 -11.07 -19.12 1.21
C ASN A 236 -9.77 -18.31 1.39
N GLY A 237 -8.74 -18.89 2.02
CA GLY A 237 -7.54 -18.17 2.41
C GLY A 237 -7.74 -17.29 3.65
N VAL A 238 -6.74 -16.48 3.96
CA VAL A 238 -6.77 -15.58 5.12
C VAL A 238 -6.25 -14.17 4.77
N PRO A 239 -6.87 -13.09 5.28
CA PRO A 239 -6.40 -11.73 5.08
C PRO A 239 -5.16 -11.42 5.92
N SER A 240 -4.43 -10.36 5.58
CA SER A 240 -3.21 -9.87 6.26
C SER A 240 -3.38 -9.57 7.75
N SER A 241 -4.62 -9.32 8.20
CA SER A 241 -4.96 -9.10 9.61
C SER A 241 -5.17 -10.39 10.42
N HIS A 242 -5.17 -11.56 9.76
CA HIS A 242 -5.42 -12.85 10.40
C HIS A 242 -4.13 -13.43 10.99
N ALA A 243 -4.20 -14.08 12.16
CA ALA A 243 -3.02 -14.62 12.86
C ALA A 243 -2.26 -15.71 12.07
N ALA A 244 -2.97 -16.42 11.19
CA ALA A 244 -2.40 -17.42 10.29
C ALA A 244 -1.76 -16.86 9.01
N TYR A 245 -1.82 -15.53 8.79
CA TYR A 245 -1.26 -14.89 7.61
C TYR A 245 0.26 -15.00 7.60
N GLN A 246 0.81 -15.40 6.45
CA GLN A 246 2.25 -15.47 6.22
C GLN A 246 2.58 -14.81 4.88
N PRO A 247 3.44 -13.77 4.84
CA PRO A 247 3.77 -13.05 3.60
C PRO A 247 4.34 -13.93 2.47
N LYS A 248 4.96 -15.07 2.81
CA LYS A 248 5.47 -16.05 1.82
C LYS A 248 4.37 -16.83 1.09
N MET A 249 3.12 -16.78 1.58
CA MET A 249 1.95 -17.49 1.06
C MET A 249 0.98 -16.56 0.31
N ASP A 250 1.28 -15.27 0.30
CA ASP A 250 0.61 -14.22 -0.44
C ASP A 250 1.39 -14.01 -1.76
N ARG A 251 0.89 -14.63 -2.83
CA ARG A 251 1.65 -14.81 -4.09
C ARG A 251 1.80 -13.50 -4.85
N ASP A 252 0.76 -12.70 -4.84
CA ASP A 252 0.62 -11.44 -5.56
C ASP A 252 0.74 -10.21 -4.65
N LYS A 253 0.85 -10.42 -3.32
CA LYS A 253 1.09 -9.39 -2.31
C LYS A 253 -0.07 -8.40 -2.20
N ASP A 254 -1.28 -8.90 -2.40
CA ASP A 254 -2.52 -8.13 -2.27
C ASP A 254 -3.01 -8.07 -0.81
N GLY A 255 -2.32 -8.76 0.11
CA GLY A 255 -2.70 -8.88 1.50
C GLY A 255 -3.66 -10.05 1.77
N TRP A 256 -3.78 -10.99 0.84
CA TRP A 256 -4.59 -12.20 0.99
C TRP A 256 -3.75 -13.46 0.75
N ALA A 257 -3.51 -14.24 1.81
CA ALA A 257 -2.74 -15.47 1.70
C ALA A 257 -3.61 -16.63 1.18
N CYS A 258 -3.08 -17.37 0.21
CA CYS A 258 -3.67 -18.61 -0.33
C CYS A 258 -5.10 -18.46 -0.88
N GLU A 259 -5.34 -17.41 -1.66
CA GLU A 259 -6.50 -17.34 -2.55
C GLU A 259 -6.52 -18.50 -3.57
N ARG A 260 -7.72 -18.84 -4.07
CA ARG A 260 -7.92 -19.96 -5.02
C ARG A 260 -7.91 -19.49 -6.46
#